data_AF-A0A847H8S1-F1
#
_entry.id   AF-A0A847H8S1-F1
#
_cell.length_a   1.000
_cell.length_b   1.000
_cell.length_c   1.000
_cell.angle_alpha   90.00
_cell.angle_beta   90.00
_cell.angle_gamma   90.00
#
_symmetry.space_group_name_H-M   'P 1'
#
loop_
_entity.id
_entity.type
_entity.pdbx_description
1 polymer ?
#
loop_
_entity_poly.entity_id
_entity_poly.type
_entity_poly.pdbx_seq_one_letter_code
_entity_poly.pdbx_strand_id
1 'polypeptide(L)' 'DPPWEHFHDILRNAERFHGIWGFWPMRGWLEKFADEGALIFHDGRWSAVNSKLATTPRPAGAAPGDRLPPRPVK' A
#
# COMPACT_ATOMS: atom_id res chain seq x y z
N ASP A 1 -8.32 4.14 -7.64
CA ASP A 1 -8.28 2.71 -7.24
C ASP A 1 -6.85 2.31 -6.90
N PRO A 2 -6.63 1.36 -5.97
CA PRO A 2 -5.29 0.93 -5.58
C PRO A 2 -4.69 -0.06 -6.61
N PRO A 3 -3.35 -0.14 -6.73
CA PRO A 3 -2.71 -1.04 -7.69
C PRO A 3 -2.66 -2.48 -7.13
N TRP A 4 -3.61 -3.31 -7.55
CA TRP A 4 -3.75 -4.71 -7.11
C TRP A 4 -2.53 -5.60 -7.41
N GLU A 5 -1.81 -5.34 -8.50
CA GLU A 5 -0.61 -6.08 -8.89
C GLU A 5 0.51 -6.00 -7.83
N HIS A 6 0.51 -4.94 -7.02
CA HIS A 6 1.49 -4.70 -5.95
C HIS A 6 0.89 -4.87 -4.56
N PHE A 7 -0.26 -5.54 -4.44
CA PHE A 7 -0.99 -5.71 -3.19
C PHE A 7 -0.11 -6.16 -2.02
N HIS A 8 0.68 -7.23 -2.20
CA HIS A 8 1.52 -7.77 -1.14
C HIS A 8 2.66 -6.84 -0.75
N ASP A 9 3.26 -6.14 -1.71
CA ASP A 9 4.35 -5.21 -1.44
C ASP A 9 3.84 -3.98 -0.69
N ILE A 10 2.64 -3.49 -1.07
CA ILE A 10 1.96 -2.40 -0.36
C ILE A 10 1.66 -2.79 1.07
N LEU A 11 1.09 -3.99 1.30
CA LEU A 11 0.77 -4.46 2.65
C LEU A 11 2.05 -4.56 3.51
N ARG A 12 3.10 -5.22 3.01
CA ARG A 12 4.38 -5.34 3.76
C ARG A 12 4.99 -3.98 4.06
N ASN A 13 4.95 -3.05 3.11
CA ASN A 13 5.46 -1.70 3.32
C ASN A 13 4.62 -0.94 4.36
N ALA A 14 3.29 -1.09 4.32
CA ALA A 14 2.39 -0.49 5.28
C ALA A 14 2.62 -1.02 6.71
N GLU A 15 2.83 -2.32 6.88
CA GLU A 15 3.19 -2.94 8.16
C GLU A 15 4.51 -2.38 8.70
N ARG A 16 5.54 -2.30 7.86
CA ARG A 16 6.84 -1.72 8.23
C ARG A 16 6.69 -0.26 8.64
N PHE A 17 5.98 0.54 7.85
CA PHE A 17 5.71 1.94 8.11
C PHE A 17 5.04 2.09 9.48
N HIS A 18 3.98 1.33 9.73
CA HIS A 18 3.26 1.36 11.00
C HIS A 18 4.13 0.93 12.18
N GLY A 19 5.01 -0.06 12.01
CA GLY A 19 5.94 -0.48 13.05
C GLY A 19 6.96 0.60 13.45
N ILE A 20 7.36 1.46 12.52
CA ILE A 20 8.34 2.54 12.77
C ILE A 20 7.67 3.81 13.30
N TRP A 21 6.53 4.18 12.71
CA TRP A 21 5.91 5.48 12.92
C TRP A 21 4.58 5.44 13.69
N GLY A 22 4.03 4.25 13.95
CA GLY A 22 2.81 4.07 14.76
C GLY A 22 1.50 4.45 14.06
N PHE A 23 1.52 4.71 12.75
CA PHE A 23 0.31 4.98 11.96
C PHE A 23 0.37 4.28 10.60
N TRP A 24 -0.79 4.04 9.99
CA TRP A 24 -0.89 3.34 8.71
C TRP A 24 -0.76 4.32 7.54
N PRO A 25 0.16 4.09 6.59
CA PRO A 25 0.24 4.90 5.38
C PRO A 25 -0.88 4.48 4.42
N MET A 26 -1.23 5.38 3.48
CA MET A 26 -2.11 5.05 2.35
C MET A 26 -3.43 4.38 2.79
N ARG A 27 -4.02 4.83 3.92
CA ARG A 27 -5.21 4.19 4.52
C ARG A 27 -6.35 3.98 3.52
N GLY A 28 -6.59 4.93 2.62
CA GLY A 28 -7.61 4.77 1.58
C GLY A 28 -7.38 3.60 0.62
N TRP A 29 -6.13 3.16 0.42
CA TRP A 29 -5.84 1.93 -0.35
C TRP A 29 -6.08 0.68 0.50
N LEU A 30 -5.67 0.69 1.77
CA LEU A 30 -5.90 -0.43 2.68
C LEU A 30 -7.40 -0.68 2.91
N GLU A 31 -8.17 0.41 3.08
CA GLU A 31 -9.63 0.40 3.17
C GLU A 31 -10.24 -0.16 1.89
N LYS A 32 -9.82 0.31 0.71
CA LYS A 32 -10.29 -0.23 -0.59
C LYS A 32 -10.00 -1.72 -0.76
N PHE A 33 -8.82 -2.18 -0.35
CA PHE A 33 -8.51 -3.61 -0.37
C PHE A 33 -9.38 -4.41 0.60
N ALA A 34 -9.80 -3.81 1.71
CA ALA A 34 -10.69 -4.42 2.68
C ALA A 34 -12.16 -4.45 2.22
N ASP A 35 -12.63 -3.37 1.59
CA ASP A 35 -13.95 -3.31 0.94
C ASP A 35 -14.12 -4.42 -0.09
N GLU A 36 -13.06 -4.72 -0.84
CA GLU A 36 -13.00 -5.78 -1.84
C GLU A 36 -12.68 -7.17 -1.24
N GLY A 37 -12.60 -7.27 0.10
CA GLY A 37 -12.43 -8.53 0.83
C GLY A 37 -11.02 -9.12 0.82
N ALA A 38 -10.00 -8.39 0.36
CA ALA A 38 -8.63 -8.86 0.31
C ALA A 38 -7.82 -8.59 1.58
N LEU A 39 -8.21 -7.56 2.36
CA LEU A 39 -7.67 -7.28 3.70
C LEU A 39 -8.75 -7.39 4.78
N ILE A 40 -8.30 -7.70 5.99
CA ILE A 40 -9.07 -7.58 7.22
C ILE A 40 -8.28 -6.75 8.23
N PHE A 41 -8.96 -5.87 8.97
CA PHE A 41 -8.38 -5.17 10.10
C PHE A 41 -8.73 -5.90 11.40
N HIS A 42 -7.73 -6.47 12.08
CA HIS A 42 -7.90 -7.14 13.36
C HIS A 42 -6.72 -6.83 14.28
N ASP A 43 -6.97 -6.75 15.59
CA ASP A 43 -5.93 -6.47 16.60
C ASP A 43 -5.09 -5.21 16.31
N GLY A 44 -5.72 -4.19 15.71
CA GLY A 44 -5.04 -2.95 15.33
C GLY A 44 -4.12 -3.08 14.11
N ARG A 45 -4.22 -4.18 13.34
CA ARG A 45 -3.37 -4.47 12.18
C ARG A 45 -4.15 -4.92 10.96
N TRP A 46 -3.65 -4.56 9.79
CA TRP A 46 -4.14 -5.07 8.51
C TRP A 46 -3.49 -6.40 8.19
N SER A 47 -4.28 -7.38 7.77
CA SER A 47 -3.83 -8.72 7.39
C SER A 47 -4.54 -9.18 6.12
N ALA A 48 -3.85 -9.93 5.25
CA ALA A 48 -4.45 -10.47 4.03
C ALA A 48 -5.38 -11.66 4.32
N VAL A 49 -6.56 -11.68 3.70
CA VAL A 49 -7.59 -12.71 3.94
C VAL A 49 -7.36 -13.97 3.07
N ASN A 50 -6.70 -13.85 1.92
CA ASN A 50 -6.31 -14.99 1.08
C ASN A 50 -5.11 -14.64 0.17
N SER A 51 -4.03 -15.42 0.23
CA SER A 51 -2.78 -15.15 -0.50
C SER A 51 -2.79 -15.57 -1.98
N LYS A 52 -3.92 -16.00 -2.54
CA LYS A 52 -4.01 -16.44 -3.95
C LYS A 52 -4.00 -15.30 -4.99
N LEU A 53 -3.89 -14.03 -4.58
CA LEU A 53 -3.82 -12.89 -5.50
C LEU A 53 -2.40 -12.59 -6.00
N ALA A 54 -1.38 -13.33 -5.55
CA ALA A 54 0.00 -13.16 -6.01
C ALA A 54 0.29 -13.97 -7.29
N THR A 55 0.27 -13.32 -8.46
CA THR A 55 1.10 -13.74 -9.59
C THR A 55 2.22 -12.72 -9.79
N THR A 56 3.44 -13.26 -9.91
CA THR A 56 4.79 -12.66 -9.75
C THR A 56 5.25 -11.77 -10.94
N PRO A 57 6.48 -11.18 -10.97
CA PRO A 57 6.68 -9.73 -10.99
C PRO A 57 7.40 -9.19 -12.25
N ARG A 58 7.37 -7.87 -12.44
CA ARG A 58 8.36 -7.11 -13.25
C ARG A 58 8.69 -5.81 -12.52
N PRO A 59 9.95 -5.32 -12.51
CA PRO A 59 10.29 -4.14 -11.71
C PRO A 59 9.69 -2.91 -12.38
N ALA A 60 8.63 -2.36 -11.80
CA ALA A 60 8.17 -1.02 -12.09
C ALA A 60 8.71 -0.10 -11.00
N GLY A 61 9.85 0.52 -11.28
CA GLY A 61 10.23 1.72 -10.57
C GLY A 61 9.17 2.81 -10.76
N ALA A 62 9.11 3.71 -9.78
CA ALA A 62 8.37 4.95 -9.77
C ALA A 62 6.83 4.82 -9.75
N ALA A 63 6.26 5.04 -8.57
CA ALA A 63 4.95 5.68 -8.46
C ALA A 63 5.05 7.09 -9.11
N PRO A 64 4.28 7.43 -10.16
CA PRO A 64 4.10 8.81 -10.56
C PRO A 64 2.94 9.35 -9.74
N GLY A 65 3.23 9.79 -8.52
CA GLY A 65 2.22 10.26 -7.59
C GLY A 65 2.68 11.31 -6.60
N ASP A 66 3.82 11.98 -6.85
CA ASP A 66 4.14 13.28 -6.24
C ASP A 66 5.32 13.93 -7.00
N ARG A 67 5.06 14.45 -8.22
CA ARG A 67 5.99 15.42 -8.82
C ARG A 67 5.58 16.80 -8.32
N LEU A 68 6.09 17.18 -7.16
CA LEU A 68 6.12 18.58 -6.74
C LEU A 68 6.78 19.40 -7.87
N PRO A 69 6.19 20.49 -8.37
CA PRO A 69 6.87 21.33 -9.36
C PRO A 69 8.17 21.89 -8.74
N PRO A 70 9.25 22.08 -9.53
CA PRO A 70 10.45 22.71 -9.01
C PRO A 70 10.09 24.11 -8.50
N ARG A 71 10.45 24.41 -7.25
CA ARG A 71 10.34 25.78 -6.74
C ARG A 71 11.27 26.67 -7.56
N PRO A 72 10.83 27.87 -7.99
CA PRO A 72 11.73 28.81 -8.64
C PRO A 72 12.79 29.24 -7.62
N VAL A 73 14.04 28.93 -7.89
CA VAL A 73 15.17 29.63 -7.27
C VAL A 73 15.27 30.99 -7.97
N LYS A 74 15.36 32.06 -7.18
CA LYS A 74 15.67 33.40 -7.69
C LYS A 74 17.05 33.44 -8.33
#